data_AF-A0A4P7SM84-F1
#
_entry.id   AF-A0A4P7SM84-F1
#
_cell.length_a   1.000
_cell.length_b   1.000
_cell.length_c   1.000
_cell.angle_alpha   90.00
_cell.angle_beta   90.00
_cell.angle_gamma   90.00
#
_symmetry.space_group_name_H-M   'P 1'
#
loop_
_entity.id
_entity.type
_entity.pdbx_description
1 polymer ?
#
loop_
_entity_poly.entity_id
_entity_poly.type
_entity_poly.pdbx_seq_one_letter_code
_entity_poly.pdbx_strand_id
1 'polypeptide(L)'
;MTHDRTARRTGGGLPAAVPPGPGTGGRPAAARARAAVAAVAGAALVALLASGCASTAGAADAAQTATAGPTHPGATVPFGRPFEYADGLFVSVKAPQEFEPSPEAEGLAGGGVPVRLRVQVTNGTAEPYSPSTLSATAVSAGVEASPVWDVPLAIDTAGPYVTLDPAGTVAFDIAFAVADPSDLQITVLPALGGYDPLVVTTG
;
A
#
# COMPACT_ATOMS: atom_id res chain seq x y z
N MET A 1 -12.32 30.48 61.53
CA MET A 1 -13.46 30.00 62.34
C MET A 1 -14.32 29.15 61.40
N THR A 2 -14.07 27.83 61.35
CA THR A 2 -14.93 26.74 61.90
C THR A 2 -16.26 26.65 61.14
N HIS A 3 -16.70 25.58 60.46
CA HIS A 3 -16.59 24.12 60.57
C HIS A 3 -16.58 23.53 59.12
N ASP A 4 -16.37 22.27 58.76
CA ASP A 4 -16.59 20.99 59.43
C ASP A 4 -15.81 19.90 58.67
N ARG A 5 -15.18 18.97 59.39
CA ARG A 5 -14.45 17.81 58.84
C ARG A 5 -14.76 16.64 59.75
N THR A 6 -15.70 15.78 59.35
CA THR A 6 -15.82 14.44 59.95
C THR A 6 -16.55 13.47 59.01
N ALA A 7 -15.84 12.43 58.56
CA ALA A 7 -16.31 11.04 58.62
C ALA A 7 -15.17 10.08 58.24
N ARG A 8 -14.65 9.39 59.26
CA ARG A 8 -13.97 8.10 59.16
C ARG A 8 -15.00 7.03 58.74
N ARG A 9 -14.61 5.97 58.02
CA ARG A 9 -14.28 4.64 58.61
C ARG A 9 -14.09 3.53 57.55
N THR A 10 -12.91 2.90 57.62
CA THR A 10 -12.60 1.45 57.73
C THR A 10 -13.04 0.42 56.67
N GLY A 11 -12.03 -0.36 56.26
CA GLY A 11 -12.10 -1.75 55.78
C GLY A 11 -11.23 -1.89 54.52
N GLY A 12 -10.03 -2.47 54.50
CA GLY A 12 -9.53 -3.64 55.21
C GLY A 12 -9.45 -4.81 54.21
N GLY A 13 -8.24 -5.13 53.72
CA GLY A 13 -8.03 -6.28 52.82
C GLY A 13 -6.69 -6.22 52.09
N LEU A 14 -5.83 -7.20 52.36
CA LEU A 14 -4.41 -7.35 52.01
C LEU A 14 -4.18 -7.94 50.58
N PRO A 15 -2.91 -8.10 50.10
CA PRO A 15 -2.47 -7.86 48.73
C PRO A 15 -2.32 -9.14 47.88
N ALA A 16 -2.10 -8.97 46.57
CA ALA A 16 -1.46 -9.99 45.75
C ALA A 16 -0.53 -9.38 44.70
N ALA A 17 0.61 -10.06 44.55
CA ALA A 17 1.82 -9.69 43.84
C ALA A 17 1.64 -9.48 42.33
N VAL A 18 2.45 -8.56 41.81
CA VAL A 18 2.73 -8.36 40.38
C VAL A 18 3.86 -9.30 39.97
N PRO A 19 3.68 -10.21 39.00
CA PRO A 19 4.80 -10.90 38.36
C PRO A 19 5.41 -10.06 37.23
N PRO A 20 6.75 -10.00 37.09
CA PRO A 20 7.42 -9.43 35.93
C PRO A 20 7.71 -10.47 34.83
N GLY A 21 7.59 -10.03 33.57
CA GLY A 21 8.42 -10.48 32.44
C GLY A 21 7.79 -11.44 31.42
N PRO A 22 7.97 -11.14 30.13
CA PRO A 22 8.70 -12.04 29.23
C PRO A 22 9.93 -11.29 28.68
N GLY A 23 11.14 -11.83 28.59
CA GLY A 23 11.53 -13.19 28.25
C GLY A 23 12.52 -13.08 27.08
N THR A 24 13.72 -12.56 27.34
CA THR A 24 14.86 -12.60 26.40
C THR A 24 15.49 -13.98 26.38
N GLY A 25 15.80 -14.49 25.19
CA GLY A 25 16.96 -15.35 24.99
C GLY A 25 16.67 -16.82 24.69
N GLY A 26 17.10 -17.22 23.49
CA GLY A 26 17.84 -18.46 23.29
C GLY A 26 17.02 -19.72 23.10
N ARG A 27 16.97 -20.20 21.86
CA ARG A 27 16.91 -21.65 21.61
C ARG A 27 17.86 -22.08 20.48
N PRO A 28 18.35 -23.33 20.57
CA PRO A 28 19.74 -23.68 20.32
C PRO A 28 20.00 -24.29 18.94
N ALA A 29 21.27 -24.27 18.57
CA ALA A 29 21.84 -25.01 17.45
C ALA A 29 21.50 -26.51 17.55
N ALA A 30 20.79 -27.02 16.54
CA ALA A 30 20.57 -28.44 16.35
C ALA A 30 21.72 -29.05 15.53
N ALA A 31 22.50 -29.86 16.23
CA ALA A 31 23.13 -31.11 15.82
C ALA A 31 23.57 -31.28 14.35
N ARG A 32 24.91 -31.30 14.21
CA ARG A 32 25.64 -31.97 13.13
C ARG A 32 25.26 -33.46 13.10
N ALA A 33 24.80 -33.95 11.95
CA ALA A 33 24.84 -35.37 11.62
C ALA A 33 25.68 -35.55 10.36
N ARG A 34 26.86 -36.14 10.55
CA ARG A 34 27.74 -36.63 9.49
C ARG A 34 27.17 -37.96 9.00
N ALA A 35 27.06 -38.14 7.69
CA ALA A 35 27.11 -39.45 7.07
C ALA A 35 27.85 -39.33 5.73
N ALA A 36 28.98 -40.03 5.66
CA ALA A 36 29.88 -40.12 4.52
C ALA A 36 29.73 -41.51 3.89
N VAL A 37 29.54 -41.60 2.58
CA VAL A 37 29.74 -42.78 1.71
C VAL A 37 29.76 -42.23 0.27
N ALA A 38 30.64 -42.56 -0.68
CA ALA A 38 31.90 -43.26 -0.77
C ALA A 38 32.55 -42.84 -2.10
N ALA A 39 33.88 -42.93 -2.16
CA ALA A 39 34.68 -42.67 -3.34
C ALA A 39 34.51 -43.74 -4.43
N VAL A 40 34.56 -43.32 -5.70
CA VAL A 40 35.08 -44.16 -6.79
C VAL A 40 36.12 -43.35 -7.55
N ALA A 41 37.34 -43.87 -7.55
CA ALA A 41 38.50 -43.35 -8.24
C ALA A 41 38.47 -43.71 -9.72
N GLY A 42 38.82 -42.75 -10.57
CA GLY A 42 39.10 -42.96 -11.99
C GLY A 42 40.10 -41.92 -12.45
N ALA A 43 41.38 -42.30 -12.46
CA ALA A 43 42.49 -41.45 -12.87
C ALA A 43 42.57 -41.34 -14.40
N ALA A 44 42.63 -40.12 -14.93
CA ALA A 44 43.24 -39.83 -16.23
C ALA A 44 44.02 -38.51 -16.12
N LEU A 45 45.35 -38.65 -16.10
CA LEU A 45 46.32 -37.58 -16.02
C LEU A 45 46.58 -37.03 -17.43
N VAL A 46 46.15 -35.80 -17.71
CA VAL A 46 46.70 -34.98 -18.81
C VAL A 46 46.97 -33.59 -18.24
N ALA A 47 48.25 -33.28 -18.08
CA ALA A 47 48.74 -31.97 -17.70
C ALA A 47 48.82 -31.06 -18.92
N LEU A 48 48.32 -29.82 -18.84
CA LEU A 48 48.93 -28.66 -19.51
C LEU A 48 48.38 -27.35 -18.94
N LEU A 49 49.31 -26.40 -18.76
CA LEU A 49 49.26 -25.19 -17.96
C LEU A 49 48.40 -24.07 -18.57
N ALA A 50 47.59 -23.37 -17.76
CA ALA A 50 47.37 -21.92 -17.85
C ALA A 50 46.40 -21.41 -16.75
N SER A 51 46.89 -20.45 -15.96
CA SER A 51 46.21 -19.24 -15.45
C SER A 51 44.72 -19.28 -15.10
N GLY A 52 44.42 -19.06 -13.81
CA GLY A 52 43.11 -18.53 -13.40
C GLY A 52 42.80 -18.74 -11.92
N CYS A 53 43.08 -17.74 -11.09
CA CYS A 53 42.62 -17.69 -9.71
C CYS A 53 41.10 -17.40 -9.64
N ALA A 54 40.47 -18.09 -8.69
CA ALA A 54 39.38 -17.64 -7.83
C ALA A 54 37.96 -17.50 -8.42
N SER A 55 37.18 -18.57 -8.17
CA SER A 55 35.93 -18.55 -7.40
C SER A 55 34.83 -17.56 -7.79
N THR A 56 33.88 -18.04 -8.61
CA THR A 56 32.49 -17.57 -8.55
C THR A 56 31.60 -18.79 -8.31
N ALA A 57 31.17 -18.93 -7.06
CA ALA A 57 30.09 -19.82 -6.68
C ALA A 57 28.84 -19.40 -7.47
N GLY A 58 28.36 -20.28 -8.33
CA GLY A 58 27.08 -20.12 -9.01
C GLY A 58 25.96 -20.18 -7.98
N ALA A 59 25.55 -19.02 -7.48
CA ALA A 59 24.21 -18.84 -6.97
C ALA A 59 23.29 -18.96 -8.19
N ALA A 60 22.63 -20.11 -8.32
CA ALA A 60 21.50 -20.25 -9.19
C ALA A 60 20.41 -19.30 -8.68
N ASP A 61 20.38 -18.10 -9.25
CA ASP A 61 19.27 -17.18 -9.14
C ASP A 61 18.08 -17.87 -9.82
N ALA A 62 17.22 -18.46 -9.00
CA ALA A 62 15.92 -18.91 -9.45
C ALA A 62 15.12 -17.65 -9.76
N ALA A 63 15.28 -17.15 -10.98
CA ALA A 63 14.43 -16.11 -11.56
C ALA A 63 12.99 -16.64 -11.56
N GLN A 64 12.27 -16.31 -10.48
CA GLN A 64 10.85 -16.55 -10.36
C GLN A 64 10.19 -15.68 -11.42
N THR A 65 9.92 -16.28 -12.58
CA THR A 65 9.21 -15.61 -13.67
C THR A 65 7.78 -15.49 -13.18
N ALA A 66 7.44 -14.34 -12.59
CA ALA A 66 6.06 -13.99 -12.30
C ALA A 66 5.32 -13.93 -13.64
N THR A 67 4.51 -14.95 -13.93
CA THR A 67 3.59 -14.88 -15.05
C THR A 67 2.64 -13.73 -14.79
N ALA A 68 2.84 -12.61 -15.48
CA ALA A 68 1.87 -11.53 -15.49
C ALA A 68 0.54 -12.11 -15.95
N GLY A 69 -0.47 -12.08 -15.06
CA GLY A 69 -1.83 -12.44 -15.43
C GLY A 69 -2.38 -11.52 -16.53
N PRO A 70 -3.54 -11.84 -17.12
CA PRO A 70 -4.16 -10.96 -18.09
C PRO A 70 -4.44 -9.59 -17.45
N THR A 71 -3.97 -8.53 -18.10
CA THR A 71 -4.30 -7.15 -17.70
C THR A 71 -5.70 -6.82 -18.18
N HIS A 72 -6.53 -6.26 -17.30
CA HIS A 72 -7.85 -5.74 -17.64
C HIS A 72 -7.72 -4.35 -18.27
N PRO A 73 -8.16 -4.15 -19.53
CA PRO A 73 -8.03 -2.86 -20.21
C PRO A 73 -8.79 -1.74 -19.51
N GLY A 74 -8.16 -0.57 -19.42
CA GLY A 74 -8.75 0.66 -18.91
C GLY A 74 -9.40 1.48 -20.03
N ALA A 75 -9.76 2.72 -19.70
CA ALA A 75 -10.39 3.64 -20.64
C ALA A 75 -10.13 5.09 -20.25
N THR A 76 -10.50 6.02 -21.14
CA THR A 76 -10.64 7.45 -20.83
C THR A 76 -12.12 7.79 -20.71
N VAL A 77 -12.53 8.38 -19.59
CA VAL A 77 -13.92 8.77 -19.30
C VAL A 77 -13.98 10.18 -18.73
N PRO A 78 -15.10 10.91 -18.89
CA PRO A 78 -15.29 12.17 -18.18
C PRO A 78 -15.53 11.93 -16.68
N PHE A 79 -15.27 12.94 -15.86
CA PHE A 79 -15.64 12.91 -14.43
C PHE A 79 -17.12 12.58 -14.21
N GLY A 80 -17.40 11.86 -13.13
CA GLY A 80 -18.73 11.41 -12.75
C GLY A 80 -19.25 10.22 -13.55
N ARG A 81 -18.63 9.86 -14.68
CA ARG A 81 -18.95 8.65 -15.42
C ARG A 81 -18.22 7.46 -14.79
N PRO A 82 -18.94 6.42 -14.36
CA PRO A 82 -18.30 5.21 -13.88
C PRO A 82 -17.69 4.39 -15.02
N PHE A 83 -16.70 3.57 -14.68
CA PHE A 83 -16.10 2.58 -15.55
C PHE A 83 -16.08 1.21 -14.86
N GLU A 84 -16.45 0.17 -15.60
CA GLU A 84 -16.44 -1.22 -15.16
C GLU A 84 -15.41 -1.99 -15.99
N TYR A 85 -14.43 -2.58 -15.31
CA TYR A 85 -13.46 -3.48 -15.92
C TYR A 85 -14.11 -4.83 -16.25
N ALA A 86 -13.50 -5.59 -17.16
CA ALA A 86 -14.08 -6.84 -17.67
C ALA A 86 -14.28 -7.94 -16.60
N ASP A 87 -13.60 -7.83 -15.46
CA ASP A 87 -13.73 -8.72 -14.30
C ASP A 87 -14.82 -8.27 -13.30
N GLY A 88 -15.45 -7.11 -13.53
CA GLY A 88 -16.48 -6.54 -12.67
C GLY A 88 -15.97 -5.51 -11.67
N LEU A 89 -14.67 -5.17 -11.64
CA LEU A 89 -14.21 -4.06 -10.80
C LEU A 89 -14.78 -2.75 -11.33
N PHE A 90 -15.47 -2.00 -10.48
CA PHE A 90 -16.11 -0.76 -10.87
C PHE A 90 -15.47 0.42 -10.15
N VAL A 91 -15.06 1.43 -10.90
CA VAL A 91 -14.41 2.65 -10.40
C VAL A 91 -15.15 3.87 -10.93
N SER A 92 -15.41 4.84 -10.06
CA SER A 92 -15.88 6.15 -10.47
C SER A 92 -15.20 7.25 -9.69
N VAL A 93 -14.90 8.37 -10.36
CA VAL A 93 -14.32 9.56 -9.74
C VAL A 93 -15.28 10.72 -10.00
N LYS A 94 -15.78 11.35 -8.94
CA LYS A 94 -16.65 12.53 -9.06
C LYS A 94 -15.85 13.73 -9.55
N ALA A 95 -16.56 14.72 -10.09
CA ALA A 95 -15.95 15.99 -10.50
C ALA A 95 -15.14 16.62 -9.35
N PRO A 96 -14.01 17.29 -9.65
CA PRO A 96 -13.20 17.95 -8.64
C PRO A 96 -14.02 19.00 -7.90
N GLN A 97 -13.78 19.10 -6.60
CA GLN A 97 -14.34 20.15 -5.76
C GLN A 97 -13.21 20.87 -5.06
N GLU A 98 -13.17 22.19 -5.17
CA GLU A 98 -12.29 22.99 -4.35
C GLU A 98 -12.61 22.79 -2.86
N PHE A 99 -11.59 22.84 -2.02
CA PHE A 99 -11.74 22.75 -0.57
C PHE A 99 -10.70 23.62 0.13
N GLU A 100 -10.97 23.96 1.39
CA GLU A 100 -9.99 24.62 2.25
C GLU A 100 -9.18 23.54 3.00
N PRO A 101 -7.85 23.45 2.80
CA PRO A 101 -7.02 22.49 3.52
C PRO A 101 -6.93 22.80 5.01
N SER A 102 -6.69 21.77 5.82
CA SER A 102 -6.37 21.94 7.24
C SER A 102 -4.97 22.55 7.43
N PRO A 103 -4.67 23.12 8.61
CA PRO A 103 -3.32 23.56 8.95
C PRO A 103 -2.26 22.45 8.89
N GLU A 104 -2.68 21.19 8.98
CA GLU A 104 -1.82 20.01 8.93
C GLU A 104 -1.67 19.43 7.51
N ALA A 105 -2.26 20.06 6.49
CA ALA A 105 -2.17 19.58 5.12
C ALA A 105 -0.75 19.64 4.54
N GLU A 106 -0.36 18.60 3.82
CA GLU A 106 0.90 18.50 3.10
C GLU A 106 0.69 18.50 1.58
N GLY A 107 1.75 18.75 0.80
CA GLY A 107 1.69 18.74 -0.67
C GLY A 107 1.29 20.07 -1.33
N LEU A 108 1.14 21.14 -0.55
CA LEU A 108 0.72 22.47 -1.02
C LEU A 108 1.88 23.46 -1.28
N ALA A 109 3.13 23.06 -1.03
CA ALA A 109 4.29 23.95 -1.10
C ALA A 109 4.56 24.53 -2.50
N GLY A 110 4.11 23.83 -3.56
CA GLY A 110 4.19 24.30 -4.95
C GLY A 110 3.12 25.32 -5.35
N GLY A 111 2.18 25.64 -4.46
CA GLY A 111 0.99 26.42 -4.78
C GLY A 111 -0.06 25.61 -5.55
N GLY A 112 -0.99 26.31 -6.21
CA GLY A 112 -2.12 25.71 -6.92
C GLY A 112 -3.43 25.77 -6.13
N VAL A 113 -4.49 25.32 -6.77
CA VAL A 113 -5.84 25.25 -6.20
C VAL A 113 -6.02 23.85 -5.61
N PRO A 114 -6.26 23.70 -4.30
CA PRO A 114 -6.56 22.41 -3.69
C PRO A 114 -7.93 21.91 -4.13
N VAL A 115 -7.96 20.75 -4.81
CA VAL A 115 -9.18 20.06 -5.20
C VAL A 115 -9.24 18.67 -4.59
N ARG A 116 -10.40 18.30 -4.08
CA ARG A 116 -10.73 16.94 -3.64
C ARG A 116 -11.52 16.20 -4.70
N LEU A 117 -11.29 14.91 -4.77
CA LEU A 117 -11.91 13.98 -5.71
C LEU A 117 -12.47 12.80 -4.92
N ARG A 118 -13.79 12.63 -4.99
CA ARG A 118 -14.45 11.47 -4.40
C ARG A 118 -14.31 10.27 -5.32
N VAL A 119 -13.53 9.29 -4.90
CA VAL A 119 -13.40 8.00 -5.57
C VAL A 119 -14.40 7.03 -4.95
N GLN A 120 -15.11 6.29 -5.78
CA GLN A 120 -15.92 5.15 -5.36
C GLN A 120 -15.43 3.91 -6.09
N VAL A 121 -15.22 2.84 -5.32
CA VAL A 121 -14.89 1.52 -5.83
C VAL A 121 -15.94 0.52 -5.37
N THR A 122 -16.44 -0.28 -6.31
CA THR A 122 -17.28 -1.43 -6.04
C THR A 122 -16.56 -2.69 -6.55
N ASN A 123 -16.32 -3.64 -5.66
CA ASN A 123 -15.70 -4.91 -6.01
C ASN A 123 -16.76 -5.86 -6.61
N GLY A 124 -17.00 -5.78 -7.92
CA GLY A 124 -17.83 -6.77 -8.62
C GLY A 124 -17.08 -8.04 -9.01
N THR A 125 -15.80 -8.18 -8.64
CA THR A 125 -14.98 -9.36 -8.96
C THR A 125 -15.33 -10.54 -8.05
N ALA A 126 -14.78 -11.72 -8.37
CA ALA A 126 -14.93 -12.92 -7.54
C ALA A 126 -13.93 -12.98 -6.37
N GLU A 127 -12.91 -12.13 -6.36
CA GLU A 127 -11.81 -12.15 -5.40
C GLU A 127 -11.90 -10.96 -4.41
N PRO A 128 -11.30 -11.06 -3.21
CA PRO A 128 -11.17 -9.91 -2.33
C PRO A 128 -10.33 -8.80 -2.95
N TYR A 129 -10.77 -7.55 -2.82
CA TYR A 129 -10.08 -6.36 -3.33
C TYR A 129 -9.62 -5.46 -2.20
N SER A 130 -8.43 -4.84 -2.35
CA SER A 130 -7.86 -3.91 -1.37
C SER A 130 -7.71 -2.51 -1.98
N PRO A 131 -8.56 -1.54 -1.59
CA PRO A 131 -8.51 -0.17 -2.10
C PRO A 131 -7.19 0.55 -1.80
N SER A 132 -6.46 0.17 -0.75
CA SER A 132 -5.13 0.74 -0.45
C SER A 132 -4.06 0.39 -1.49
N THR A 133 -4.35 -0.49 -2.44
CA THR A 133 -3.46 -0.78 -3.58
C THR A 133 -3.68 0.15 -4.77
N LEU A 134 -4.73 0.96 -4.75
CA LEU A 134 -5.02 1.96 -5.77
C LEU A 134 -4.02 3.11 -5.66
N SER A 135 -3.55 3.60 -6.80
CA SER A 135 -2.78 4.84 -6.89
C SER A 135 -3.39 5.78 -7.92
N ALA A 136 -3.14 7.08 -7.73
CA ALA A 136 -3.60 8.10 -8.64
C ALA A 136 -2.51 9.15 -8.87
N THR A 137 -2.40 9.62 -10.11
CA THR A 137 -1.62 10.79 -10.49
C THR A 137 -2.50 11.79 -11.23
N ALA A 138 -2.05 13.04 -11.31
CA ALA A 138 -2.84 14.11 -11.87
C ALA A 138 -1.99 15.05 -12.72
N VAL A 139 -2.56 15.52 -13.83
CA VAL A 139 -2.00 16.58 -14.68
C VAL A 139 -3.06 17.66 -14.82
N SER A 140 -2.66 18.91 -14.67
CA SER A 140 -3.54 20.08 -14.80
C SER A 140 -2.84 21.20 -15.56
N ALA A 141 -3.51 21.75 -16.58
CA ALA A 141 -2.92 22.74 -17.50
C ALA A 141 -1.56 22.30 -18.08
N GLY A 142 -1.40 20.99 -18.34
CA GLY A 142 -0.15 20.40 -18.83
C GLY A 142 0.98 20.27 -17.80
N VAL A 143 0.72 20.54 -16.51
CA VAL A 143 1.69 20.41 -15.41
C VAL A 143 1.26 19.30 -14.45
N GLU A 144 2.22 18.51 -13.96
CA GLU A 144 1.94 17.51 -12.93
C GLU A 144 1.44 18.18 -11.64
N ALA A 145 0.29 17.72 -11.14
CA ALA A 145 -0.31 18.23 -9.92
C ALA A 145 0.25 17.49 -8.70
N SER A 146 0.42 18.21 -7.59
CA SER A 146 0.96 17.63 -6.36
C SER A 146 -0.14 16.93 -5.56
N PRO A 147 0.03 15.68 -5.10
CA PRO A 147 -0.94 15.05 -4.21
C PRO A 147 -0.99 15.81 -2.87
N VAL A 148 -2.19 15.94 -2.31
CA VAL A 148 -2.42 16.58 -1.02
C VAL A 148 -2.80 15.52 0.00
N TRP A 149 -2.08 15.52 1.12
CA TRP A 149 -2.37 14.68 2.27
C TRP A 149 -2.99 15.56 3.36
N ASP A 150 -4.16 15.18 3.88
CA ASP A 150 -4.84 15.96 4.93
C ASP A 150 -5.65 15.02 5.85
N VAL A 151 -5.00 14.52 6.91
CA VAL A 151 -5.62 13.58 7.87
C VAL A 151 -6.85 14.17 8.57
N PRO A 152 -6.85 15.42 9.06
CA PRO A 152 -8.03 16.03 9.66
C PRO A 152 -9.28 16.00 8.77
N LEU A 153 -9.10 16.05 7.44
CA LEU A 153 -10.19 15.96 6.46
C LEU A 153 -10.40 14.55 5.89
N ALA A 154 -9.73 13.54 6.43
CA ALA A 154 -9.75 12.16 5.95
C ALA A 154 -9.36 12.02 4.47
N ILE A 155 -8.42 12.86 4.02
CA ILE A 155 -7.84 12.83 2.68
C ILE A 155 -6.48 12.13 2.77
N ASP A 156 -6.33 11.09 1.95
CA ASP A 156 -5.09 10.34 1.78
C ASP A 156 -4.72 10.32 0.29
N THR A 157 -3.54 9.79 -0.02
CA THR A 157 -3.02 9.62 -1.38
C THR A 157 -3.43 8.28 -2.01
N ALA A 158 -4.03 7.38 -1.22
CA ALA A 158 -4.50 6.06 -1.63
C ALA A 158 -5.88 5.75 -1.02
N GLY A 159 -6.41 4.56 -1.35
CA GLY A 159 -7.64 4.08 -0.73
C GLY A 159 -7.44 3.53 0.70
N PRO A 160 -8.54 3.27 1.43
CA PRO A 160 -8.49 2.74 2.79
C PRO A 160 -7.94 1.31 2.86
N TYR A 161 -7.30 0.97 3.99
CA TYR A 161 -6.71 -0.34 4.31
C TYR A 161 -7.75 -1.43 4.67
N VAL A 162 -8.93 -1.37 4.09
CA VAL A 162 -9.96 -2.39 4.26
C VAL A 162 -9.87 -3.42 3.14
N THR A 163 -10.34 -4.64 3.40
CA THR A 163 -10.60 -5.62 2.36
C THR A 163 -12.07 -5.54 1.98
N LEU A 164 -12.36 -5.40 0.68
CA LEU A 164 -13.69 -5.52 0.14
C LEU A 164 -13.90 -6.95 -0.37
N ASP A 165 -14.77 -7.69 0.28
CA ASP A 165 -15.32 -8.92 -0.28
C ASP A 165 -16.10 -8.64 -1.58
N PRO A 166 -16.40 -9.65 -2.40
CA PRO A 166 -17.27 -9.50 -3.56
C PRO A 166 -18.58 -8.75 -3.24
N ALA A 167 -19.01 -7.90 -4.15
CA ALA A 167 -20.07 -6.89 -4.03
C ALA A 167 -19.83 -5.77 -2.99
N GLY A 168 -18.70 -5.76 -2.29
CA GLY A 168 -18.31 -4.70 -1.37
C GLY A 168 -18.13 -3.35 -2.08
N THR A 169 -18.47 -2.26 -1.40
CA THR A 169 -18.33 -0.90 -1.94
C THR A 169 -17.72 0.03 -0.90
N VAL A 170 -16.82 0.90 -1.34
CA VAL A 170 -16.28 1.99 -0.52
C VAL A 170 -16.19 3.27 -1.33
N ALA A 171 -16.26 4.40 -0.65
CA ALA A 171 -15.91 5.69 -1.22
C ALA A 171 -14.98 6.44 -0.27
N PHE A 172 -13.98 7.10 -0.84
CA PHE A 172 -12.95 7.84 -0.13
C PHE A 172 -12.53 9.05 -0.95
N ASP A 173 -11.86 10.00 -0.29
CA ASP A 173 -11.43 11.24 -0.91
C ASP A 173 -9.91 11.22 -1.09
N ILE A 174 -9.47 11.56 -2.29
CA ILE A 174 -8.07 11.90 -2.60
C ILE A 174 -8.04 13.37 -3.01
N ALA A 175 -6.87 14.01 -2.94
CA ALA A 175 -6.76 15.42 -3.32
C ALA A 175 -5.46 15.74 -4.04
N PHE A 176 -5.50 16.82 -4.83
CA PHE A 176 -4.36 17.37 -5.52
C PHE A 176 -4.37 18.90 -5.45
N ALA A 177 -3.18 19.50 -5.45
CA ALA A 177 -2.98 20.91 -5.73
C ALA A 177 -2.79 21.07 -7.24
N VAL A 178 -3.77 21.66 -7.91
CA VAL A 178 -3.85 21.73 -9.38
C VAL A 178 -3.62 23.14 -9.90
N ALA A 179 -3.14 23.28 -11.14
CA ALA A 179 -2.90 24.59 -11.76
C ALA A 179 -4.21 25.27 -12.21
N ASP A 180 -5.10 24.49 -12.83
CA ASP A 180 -6.41 24.91 -13.31
C ASP A 180 -7.42 23.77 -13.08
N PRO A 181 -8.39 23.91 -12.17
CA PRO A 181 -9.42 22.89 -11.92
C PRO A 181 -10.30 22.55 -13.14
N SER A 182 -10.35 23.42 -14.15
CA SER A 182 -11.13 23.21 -15.38
C SER A 182 -10.39 22.40 -16.45
N ASP A 183 -9.06 22.32 -16.37
CA ASP A 183 -8.22 21.44 -17.18
C ASP A 183 -7.51 20.46 -16.26
N LEU A 184 -8.18 19.33 -16.00
CA LEU A 184 -7.70 18.30 -15.09
C LEU A 184 -7.84 16.93 -15.71
N GLN A 185 -6.76 16.16 -15.68
CA GLN A 185 -6.73 14.74 -16.00
C GLN A 185 -6.17 13.96 -14.80
N ILE A 186 -6.91 12.94 -14.36
CA ILE A 186 -6.50 11.99 -13.32
C ILE A 186 -6.24 10.65 -13.98
N THR A 187 -5.10 10.04 -13.65
CA THR A 187 -4.78 8.67 -14.04
C THR A 187 -4.90 7.79 -12.80
N VAL A 188 -5.86 6.87 -12.80
CA VAL A 188 -6.11 5.94 -11.71
C VAL A 188 -5.59 4.56 -12.09
N LEU A 189 -4.72 3.99 -11.28
CA LEU A 189 -4.33 2.59 -11.32
C LEU A 189 -5.09 1.86 -10.21
N PRO A 190 -6.08 1.00 -10.53
CA PRO A 190 -6.94 0.39 -9.51
C PRO A 190 -6.22 -0.50 -8.50
N ALA A 191 -5.10 -1.11 -8.89
CA ALA A 191 -4.27 -1.96 -8.06
C ALA A 191 -2.81 -1.94 -8.54
N LEU A 192 -1.90 -2.55 -7.78
CA LEU A 192 -0.47 -2.65 -8.12
C LEU A 192 -0.17 -3.39 -9.44
N GLY A 193 -1.14 -4.09 -10.01
CA GLY A 193 -1.04 -4.77 -11.29
C GLY A 193 -2.37 -5.37 -11.72
N GLY A 194 -2.42 -5.94 -12.92
CA GLY A 194 -3.61 -6.59 -13.47
C GLY A 194 -4.64 -5.63 -14.08
N TYR A 195 -4.42 -4.32 -14.03
CA TYR A 195 -5.31 -3.32 -14.63
C TYR A 195 -4.50 -2.28 -15.39
N ASP A 196 -4.96 -1.94 -16.59
CA ASP A 196 -4.52 -0.74 -17.29
C ASP A 196 -5.19 0.50 -16.65
N PRO A 197 -4.57 1.69 -16.78
CA PRO A 197 -5.08 2.90 -16.14
C PRO A 197 -6.49 3.29 -16.60
N LEU A 198 -7.31 3.74 -15.65
CA LEU A 198 -8.50 4.53 -15.91
C LEU A 198 -8.10 6.01 -15.93
N VAL A 199 -8.26 6.67 -17.07
CA VAL A 199 -8.04 8.11 -17.20
C VAL A 199 -9.38 8.84 -17.05
N VAL A 200 -9.46 9.80 -16.13
CA VAL A 200 -10.65 10.62 -15.88
C VAL A 200 -10.34 12.08 -16.17
N THR A 201 -11.17 12.78 -16.94
CA THR A 201 -10.88 14.16 -17.39
C THR A 201 -12.09 15.09 -17.41
N THR A 202 -11.86 16.41 -17.34
CA THR A 202 -12.89 17.46 -17.47
C THR A 202 -13.46 17.61 -18.89
N GLY A 203 -12.78 17.09 -19.92
CA GLY A 203 -13.27 17.00 -21.31
C GLY A 203 -12.86 18.15 -22.21
#